data_AF-A0A8C5EQW3-F1
#
_entry.id   AF-A0A8C5EQW3-F1
#
_cell.length_a   1.000
_cell.length_b   1.000
_cell.length_c   1.000
_cell.angle_alpha   90.00
_cell.angle_beta   90.00
_cell.angle_gamma   90.00
#
_symmetry.space_group_name_H-M   'P 1'
#
loop_
_entity.id
_entity.type
_entity.pdbx_description
1 polymer ?
#
loop_
_entity_poly.entity_id
_entity_poly.type
_entity_poly.pdbx_seq_one_letter_code
_entity_poly.pdbx_strand_id
1 'polypeptide(L)'
;ISAYVKKMEHWSLPVKDNPKVIKAPDKNLPVEVQALDVFLQRTGGADGGWDQSDHQAFLKVWMKHGGRWTYRKEAKLCLPGKSPEELDHHEEWYKELLLLQDRKRQVRYGVGQGFSTLGCDPMWRCPEFKWEQRQQQEVKMMMEEKILLRRREEDERQRREKEKERREEDERRKEATKSIRRFSQRDLHKLEVKVHEKQQKEKEEKERNRRIAASLREKVNIRVNKDPSRLTTPTKGWQERLKHVGSSQSGPSSHMFHRAVPTWRQGL
;
A
#
# COMPACT_ATOMS: atom_id res chain seq x y z
N ILE A 1 37.07 -24.72 45.22
CA ILE A 1 36.74 -26.16 45.06
C ILE A 1 36.20 -26.64 46.40
N SER A 2 35.07 -27.36 46.40
CA SER A 2 34.26 -27.80 47.56
C SER A 2 33.25 -26.79 48.10
N ALA A 3 32.07 -26.73 47.46
CA ALA A 3 30.81 -26.31 48.10
C ALA A 3 29.52 -26.68 47.34
N TYR A 4 29.54 -27.41 46.22
CA TYR A 4 28.29 -27.82 45.51
C TYR A 4 28.44 -29.14 44.73
N VAL A 5 28.70 -30.26 45.42
CA VAL A 5 28.62 -31.61 44.81
C VAL A 5 27.72 -32.57 45.63
N LYS A 6 26.92 -32.08 46.59
CA LYS A 6 26.10 -32.96 47.46
C LYS A 6 24.61 -32.60 47.45
N LYS A 7 23.98 -32.70 46.28
CA LYS A 7 22.52 -32.64 46.13
C LYS A 7 21.99 -33.43 44.92
N MET A 8 22.61 -34.58 44.61
CA MET A 8 22.15 -35.50 43.56
C MET A 8 21.71 -36.87 44.10
N GLU A 9 21.39 -36.99 45.39
CA GLU A 9 21.03 -38.29 46.00
C GLU A 9 19.64 -38.32 46.65
N HIS A 10 18.74 -37.38 46.32
CA HIS A 10 17.40 -37.34 46.92
C HIS A 10 16.24 -37.37 45.90
N TRP A 11 16.47 -37.96 44.71
CA TRP A 11 15.41 -38.30 43.76
C TRP A 11 15.57 -39.68 43.12
N SER A 12 16.32 -40.58 43.75
CA SER A 12 16.28 -42.01 43.41
C SER A 12 15.21 -42.67 44.26
N LEU A 13 13.95 -42.50 43.85
CA LEU A 13 12.89 -43.41 44.28
C LEU A 13 13.29 -44.83 43.87
N PRO A 14 13.04 -45.87 44.69
CA PRO A 14 13.28 -47.24 44.27
C PRO A 14 12.45 -47.47 43.02
N VAL A 15 13.13 -47.68 41.90
CA VAL A 15 12.56 -48.32 40.72
C VAL A 15 12.09 -49.67 41.24
N LYS A 16 10.80 -49.76 41.55
CA LYS A 16 10.14 -51.05 41.58
C LYS A 16 10.35 -51.56 40.17
N ASP A 17 11.21 -52.56 40.04
CA ASP A 17 11.14 -53.53 38.96
C ASP A 17 9.71 -54.09 39.02
N ASN A 18 8.77 -53.38 38.41
CA ASN A 18 7.66 -54.04 37.80
C ASN A 18 8.34 -54.78 36.66
N PRO A 19 8.47 -56.12 36.71
CA PRO A 19 8.63 -56.83 35.46
C PRO A 19 7.47 -56.31 34.61
N LYS A 20 7.78 -55.57 33.53
CA LYS A 20 6.84 -55.45 32.43
C LYS A 20 6.53 -56.89 32.16
N VAL A 21 5.35 -57.31 32.61
CA VAL A 21 4.81 -58.61 32.36
C VAL A 21 4.94 -58.69 30.85
N ILE A 22 5.93 -59.47 30.40
CA ILE A 22 5.94 -60.06 29.09
C ILE A 22 4.66 -60.88 29.19
N LYS A 23 3.55 -60.25 28.80
CA LYS A 23 2.29 -60.93 28.66
C LYS A 23 2.64 -61.96 27.61
N ALA A 24 2.81 -63.20 28.08
CA ALA A 24 2.93 -64.34 27.20
C ALA A 24 1.84 -64.16 26.15
N PRO A 25 2.16 -64.32 24.85
CA PRO A 25 1.19 -64.16 23.79
C PRO A 25 -0.04 -64.96 24.20
N ASP A 26 -1.16 -64.26 24.39
CA ASP A 26 -2.40 -64.87 24.79
C ASP A 26 -2.72 -65.90 23.71
N LYS A 27 -2.60 -67.18 24.06
CA LYS A 27 -2.54 -68.32 23.12
C LYS A 27 -3.84 -68.53 22.34
N ASN A 28 -4.82 -67.64 22.53
CA ASN A 28 -6.14 -67.67 21.93
C ASN A 28 -6.34 -66.57 20.86
N LEU A 29 -5.32 -65.75 20.57
CA LEU A 29 -5.38 -64.78 19.48
C LEU A 29 -5.05 -65.48 18.15
N PRO A 30 -5.80 -65.20 17.07
CA PRO A 30 -5.50 -65.73 15.74
C PRO A 30 -4.05 -65.47 15.33
N VAL A 31 -3.44 -66.42 14.63
CA VAL A 31 -2.01 -66.40 14.23
C VAL A 31 -1.64 -65.10 13.52
N GLU A 32 -2.57 -64.53 12.76
CA GLU A 32 -2.44 -63.28 12.02
C GLU A 32 -2.39 -62.04 12.93
N VAL A 33 -3.08 -62.06 14.08
CA VAL A 33 -3.04 -60.99 15.08
C VAL A 33 -1.70 -61.00 15.80
N GLN A 34 -1.20 -62.19 16.15
CA GLN A 34 0.12 -62.36 16.76
C GLN A 34 1.24 -61.97 15.80
N ALA A 35 1.09 -62.27 14.50
CA ALA A 35 2.06 -61.88 13.48
C ALA A 35 2.26 -60.36 13.37
N LEU A 36 1.17 -59.57 13.47
CA LEU A 36 1.28 -58.09 13.49
C LEU A 36 2.00 -57.60 14.75
N ASP A 37 1.67 -58.13 15.93
CA ASP A 37 2.26 -57.67 17.18
C ASP A 37 3.76 -58.05 17.25
N VAL A 38 4.14 -59.23 16.75
CA VAL A 38 5.54 -59.66 16.61
C VAL A 38 6.29 -58.81 15.58
N PHE A 39 5.65 -58.47 14.45
CA PHE A 39 6.22 -57.59 13.42
C PHE A 39 6.53 -56.21 14.00
N LEU A 40 5.57 -55.57 14.67
CA LEU A 40 5.75 -54.26 15.29
C LEU A 40 6.84 -54.27 16.36
N GLN A 41 6.94 -55.33 17.17
CA GLN A 41 8.03 -55.47 18.15
C GLN A 41 9.40 -55.59 17.50
N ARG A 42 9.49 -56.25 16.33
CA ARG A 42 10.74 -56.43 15.59
C ARG A 42 11.17 -55.19 14.80
N THR A 43 10.22 -54.42 14.27
CA THR A 43 10.49 -53.31 13.34
C THR A 43 10.47 -51.92 14.00
N GLY A 44 10.55 -51.82 15.32
CA GLY A 44 10.63 -50.52 16.00
C GLY A 44 9.29 -49.83 16.25
N GLY A 45 8.20 -50.59 16.37
CA GLY A 45 6.89 -50.10 16.81
C GLY A 45 6.00 -49.53 15.71
N ALA A 46 5.06 -48.67 16.11
CA ALA A 46 4.00 -48.14 15.23
C ALA A 46 4.55 -47.26 14.09
N ASP A 47 5.72 -46.66 14.28
CA ASP A 47 6.36 -45.75 13.32
C ASP A 47 7.57 -46.37 12.61
N GLY A 48 7.81 -47.69 12.74
CA GLY A 48 8.86 -48.39 11.96
C GLY A 48 10.30 -48.00 12.34
N GLY A 49 10.50 -47.47 13.55
CA GLY A 49 11.80 -46.92 13.98
C GLY A 49 12.08 -45.51 13.48
N TRP A 50 11.14 -44.88 12.77
CA TRP A 50 11.21 -43.45 12.44
C TRP A 50 10.67 -42.60 13.58
N ASP A 51 11.08 -41.33 13.61
CA ASP A 51 10.42 -40.38 14.50
C ASP A 51 9.00 -40.08 14.02
N GLN A 52 8.17 -39.62 14.95
CA GLN A 52 6.75 -39.37 14.67
C GLN A 52 6.56 -38.28 13.60
N SER A 53 7.46 -37.30 13.50
CA SER A 53 7.32 -36.19 12.55
C SER A 53 7.64 -36.65 11.13
N ASP A 54 8.72 -37.42 10.99
CA ASP A 54 9.20 -38.03 9.76
C ASP A 54 8.18 -39.04 9.23
N HIS A 55 7.63 -39.88 10.11
CA HIS A 55 6.59 -40.83 9.76
C HIS A 55 5.33 -40.11 9.24
N GLN A 56 4.89 -39.03 9.91
CA GLN A 56 3.73 -38.25 9.45
C GLN A 56 4.00 -37.51 8.12
N ALA A 57 5.21 -36.98 7.92
CA ALA A 57 5.60 -36.37 6.66
C ALA A 57 5.63 -37.40 5.52
N PHE A 58 6.14 -38.61 5.77
CA PHE A 58 6.09 -39.73 4.83
C PHE A 58 4.65 -40.08 4.47
N LEU A 59 3.76 -40.29 5.45
CA LEU A 59 2.35 -40.62 5.21
C LEU A 59 1.64 -39.56 4.38
N LYS A 60 1.91 -38.28 4.65
CA LYS A 60 1.32 -37.15 3.91
C LYS A 60 1.70 -37.19 2.42
N VAL A 61 2.98 -37.41 2.12
CA VAL A 61 3.46 -37.52 0.74
C VAL A 61 2.96 -38.82 0.09
N TRP A 62 2.99 -39.93 0.81
CA TRP A 62 2.50 -41.24 0.36
C TRP A 62 1.03 -41.20 -0.06
N MET A 63 0.16 -40.61 0.77
CA MET A 63 -1.26 -40.44 0.48
C MET A 63 -1.51 -39.52 -0.71
N LYS A 64 -0.74 -38.43 -0.84
CA LYS A 64 -0.86 -37.47 -1.96
C LYS A 64 -0.60 -38.15 -3.31
N HIS A 65 0.35 -39.08 -3.36
CA HIS A 65 0.72 -39.81 -4.57
C HIS A 65 -0.01 -41.16 -4.73
N GLY A 66 -0.90 -41.52 -3.80
CA GLY A 66 -1.62 -42.79 -3.81
C GLY A 66 -0.69 -44.01 -3.84
N GLY A 67 0.46 -43.93 -3.18
CA GLY A 67 1.46 -45.01 -3.14
C GLY A 67 2.20 -45.26 -4.47
N ARG A 68 2.17 -44.33 -5.43
CA ARG A 68 2.90 -44.44 -6.70
C ARG A 68 4.33 -43.96 -6.56
N TRP A 69 5.28 -44.61 -7.24
CA TRP A 69 6.74 -44.34 -7.23
C TRP A 69 7.15 -42.87 -7.39
N THR A 70 6.28 -42.04 -8.00
CA THR A 70 6.44 -40.57 -8.12
C THR A 70 6.59 -39.86 -6.78
N TYR A 71 6.17 -40.47 -5.67
CA TYR A 71 6.25 -39.89 -4.33
C TYR A 71 7.70 -39.69 -3.87
N ARG A 72 8.68 -40.46 -4.38
CA ARG A 72 10.10 -40.41 -3.96
C ARG A 72 10.73 -39.02 -4.13
N LYS A 73 10.36 -38.31 -5.21
CA LYS A 73 10.87 -36.97 -5.50
C LYS A 73 10.39 -35.95 -4.47
N GLU A 74 9.13 -36.05 -4.06
CA GLU A 74 8.54 -35.16 -3.07
C GLU A 74 8.95 -35.56 -1.65
N ALA A 75 9.06 -36.86 -1.37
CA ALA A 75 9.51 -37.37 -0.08
C ALA A 75 10.93 -36.89 0.25
N LYS A 76 11.84 -36.88 -0.74
CA LYS A 76 13.19 -36.33 -0.57
C LYS A 76 13.21 -34.84 -0.19
N LEU A 77 12.21 -34.07 -0.62
CA LEU A 77 12.09 -32.65 -0.26
C LEU A 77 11.50 -32.46 1.15
N CYS A 78 10.53 -33.29 1.51
CA CYS A 78 9.88 -33.22 2.83
C CYS A 78 10.70 -33.86 3.95
N LEU A 79 11.60 -34.79 3.60
CA LEU A 79 12.44 -35.56 4.51
C LEU A 79 13.91 -35.41 4.11
N PRO A 80 14.50 -34.21 4.24
CA PRO A 80 15.87 -33.95 3.80
C PRO A 80 16.93 -34.70 4.62
N GLY A 81 16.56 -35.22 5.80
CA GLY A 81 17.43 -36.01 6.68
C GLY A 81 17.39 -37.52 6.46
N LYS A 82 16.57 -38.02 5.54
CA LYS A 82 16.44 -39.46 5.24
C LYS A 82 17.08 -39.79 3.90
N SER A 83 17.80 -40.91 3.87
CA SER A 83 18.35 -41.40 2.60
C SER A 83 17.24 -41.99 1.70
N PRO A 84 17.43 -41.99 0.37
CA PRO A 84 16.53 -42.69 -0.54
C PRO A 84 16.38 -44.17 -0.21
N GLU A 85 17.44 -44.81 0.28
CA GLU A 85 17.43 -46.21 0.69
C GLU A 85 16.60 -46.40 1.97
N GLU A 86 16.68 -45.48 2.93
CA GLU A 86 15.83 -45.50 4.14
C GLU A 86 14.35 -45.33 3.78
N LEU A 87 14.04 -44.48 2.81
CA LEU A 87 12.68 -44.32 2.28
C LEU A 87 12.14 -45.61 1.65
N ASP A 88 12.98 -46.32 0.89
CA ASP A 88 12.59 -47.58 0.24
C ASP A 88 12.32 -48.68 1.29
N HIS A 89 13.19 -48.83 2.29
CA HIS A 89 12.96 -49.77 3.39
C HIS A 89 11.70 -49.41 4.19
N HIS A 90 11.44 -48.11 4.42
CA HIS A 90 10.26 -47.65 5.13
C HIS A 90 8.97 -47.83 4.30
N GLU A 91 9.05 -47.70 2.98
CA GLU A 91 7.96 -48.03 2.06
C GLU A 91 7.62 -49.53 2.11
N GLU A 92 8.63 -50.39 2.07
CA GLU A 92 8.47 -51.85 2.18
C GLU A 92 7.85 -52.22 3.53
N TRP A 93 8.38 -51.67 4.62
CA TRP A 93 7.83 -51.84 5.96
C TRP A 93 6.36 -51.38 6.03
N TYR A 94 6.03 -50.21 5.46
CA TYR A 94 4.67 -49.68 5.51
C TYR A 94 3.69 -50.54 4.69
N LYS A 95 4.11 -51.07 3.54
CA LYS A 95 3.31 -52.04 2.77
C LYS A 95 3.05 -53.32 3.55
N GLU A 96 4.07 -53.85 4.23
CA GLU A 96 3.93 -55.04 5.06
C GLU A 96 3.03 -54.79 6.27
N LEU A 97 3.14 -53.61 6.89
CA LEU A 97 2.24 -53.16 7.95
C LEU A 97 0.78 -53.12 7.47
N LEU A 98 0.52 -52.55 6.30
CA LEU A 98 -0.82 -52.49 5.71
C LEU A 98 -1.39 -53.89 5.45
N LEU A 99 -0.57 -54.81 4.92
CA LEU A 99 -0.97 -56.20 4.67
C LEU A 99 -1.30 -56.94 5.96
N LEU A 100 -0.50 -56.77 7.01
CA LEU A 100 -0.72 -57.41 8.31
C LEU A 100 -1.94 -56.82 9.03
N GLN A 101 -2.14 -55.50 8.94
CA GLN A 101 -3.36 -54.86 9.43
C GLN A 101 -4.60 -55.33 8.67
N ASP A 102 -4.49 -55.56 7.36
CA ASP A 102 -5.57 -56.10 6.55
C ASP A 102 -5.87 -57.56 6.88
N ARG A 103 -4.85 -58.41 7.10
CA ARG A 103 -5.05 -59.79 7.60
C ARG A 103 -5.70 -59.82 8.99
N LYS A 104 -5.25 -58.98 9.92
CA LYS A 104 -5.87 -58.80 11.25
C LYS A 104 -7.32 -58.36 11.13
N ARG A 105 -7.64 -57.53 10.12
CA ARG A 105 -8.99 -57.07 9.80
C ARG A 105 -9.85 -58.18 9.19
N GLN A 106 -9.33 -58.96 8.25
CA GLN A 106 -10.02 -60.10 7.63
C GLN A 106 -10.43 -61.14 8.67
N VAL A 107 -9.54 -61.43 9.62
CA VAL A 107 -9.83 -62.34 10.73
C VAL A 107 -10.89 -61.77 11.69
N ARG A 108 -10.80 -60.48 12.02
CA ARG A 108 -11.82 -59.79 12.84
C ARG A 108 -13.22 -59.90 12.21
N TYR A 109 -13.30 -59.87 10.89
CA TYR A 109 -14.55 -59.97 10.14
C TYR A 109 -14.88 -61.40 9.66
N GLY A 110 -14.21 -62.44 10.17
CA GLY A 110 -14.56 -63.83 9.91
C GLY A 110 -14.32 -64.32 8.47
N VAL A 111 -13.47 -63.66 7.69
CA VAL A 111 -13.11 -64.10 6.33
C VAL A 111 -11.94 -65.07 6.44
N GLY A 112 -12.23 -66.34 6.72
CA GLY A 112 -11.23 -67.41 6.81
C GLY A 112 -10.64 -67.78 5.45
N GLN A 113 -9.38 -68.24 5.46
CA GLN A 113 -8.68 -68.84 4.32
C GLN A 113 -9.41 -70.11 3.84
N GLY A 114 -10.46 -69.95 3.06
CA GLY A 114 -11.31 -71.06 2.64
C GLY A 114 -12.42 -70.58 1.71
N PHE A 115 -12.06 -69.82 0.67
CA PHE A 115 -13.01 -69.47 -0.38
C PHE A 115 -12.34 -69.48 -1.75
N SER A 116 -11.88 -70.66 -2.13
CA SER A 116 -11.63 -70.97 -3.53
C SER A 116 -12.96 -71.35 -4.16
N THR A 117 -13.40 -70.59 -5.17
CA THR A 117 -14.46 -70.96 -6.12
C THR A 117 -15.86 -71.20 -5.55
N LEU A 118 -16.64 -70.11 -5.38
CA LEU A 118 -18.06 -69.99 -5.81
C LEU A 118 -18.69 -68.74 -5.18
N GLY A 119 -18.54 -67.58 -5.83
CA GLY A 119 -19.44 -66.43 -5.63
C GLY A 119 -19.63 -65.92 -4.19
N CYS A 120 -18.60 -65.34 -3.59
CA CYS A 120 -18.79 -64.42 -2.46
C CYS A 120 -18.72 -62.98 -2.98
N ASP A 121 -19.74 -62.21 -2.65
CA ASP A 121 -19.85 -60.79 -2.98
C ASP A 121 -18.62 -60.03 -2.45
N PRO A 122 -17.99 -59.13 -3.21
CA PRO A 122 -16.68 -58.65 -2.83
C PRO A 122 -16.76 -57.69 -1.63
N MET A 123 -15.73 -57.74 -0.78
CA MET A 123 -15.62 -57.13 0.56
C MET A 123 -15.99 -55.63 0.68
N TRP A 124 -16.09 -54.89 -0.44
CA TRP A 124 -16.65 -53.53 -0.50
C TRP A 124 -18.15 -53.45 -0.18
N ARG A 125 -18.85 -54.59 -0.06
CA ARG A 125 -20.28 -54.66 0.29
C ARG A 125 -20.55 -54.76 1.81
N CYS A 126 -19.53 -54.90 2.66
CA CYS A 126 -19.68 -54.94 4.12
C CYS A 126 -20.13 -53.58 4.71
N PRO A 127 -21.22 -53.53 5.51
CA PRO A 127 -21.76 -52.29 6.08
C PRO A 127 -20.81 -51.50 6.99
N GLU A 128 -19.95 -52.16 7.77
CA GLU A 128 -19.03 -51.53 8.73
C GLU A 128 -17.86 -50.79 8.05
N PHE A 129 -17.29 -51.34 6.97
CA PHE A 129 -16.26 -50.65 6.18
C PHE A 129 -16.81 -49.38 5.53
N LYS A 130 -18.04 -49.44 4.99
CA LYS A 130 -18.75 -48.26 4.49
C LYS A 130 -19.04 -47.26 5.62
N TRP A 131 -19.31 -47.72 6.84
CA TRP A 131 -19.60 -46.85 7.99
C TRP A 131 -18.35 -46.10 8.46
N GLU A 132 -17.23 -46.79 8.64
CA GLU A 132 -15.97 -46.18 9.09
C GLU A 132 -15.38 -45.22 8.03
N GLN A 133 -15.48 -45.57 6.74
CA GLN A 133 -15.11 -44.67 5.64
C GLN A 133 -16.02 -43.44 5.55
N ARG A 134 -17.33 -43.61 5.82
CA ARG A 134 -18.29 -42.49 5.92
C ARG A 134 -17.94 -41.58 7.10
N GLN A 135 -17.63 -42.13 8.26
CA GLN A 135 -17.22 -41.34 9.43
C GLN A 135 -15.93 -40.54 9.16
N GLN A 136 -14.93 -41.15 8.51
CA GLN A 136 -13.71 -40.41 8.13
C GLN A 136 -13.98 -39.33 7.07
N GLN A 137 -14.86 -39.59 6.10
CA GLN A 137 -15.27 -38.57 5.13
C GLN A 137 -16.04 -37.43 5.80
N GLU A 138 -16.95 -37.73 6.74
CA GLU A 138 -17.69 -36.72 7.50
C GLU A 138 -16.76 -35.82 8.32
N VAL A 139 -15.79 -36.41 9.05
CA VAL A 139 -14.79 -35.64 9.81
C VAL A 139 -13.93 -34.78 8.88
N LYS A 140 -13.53 -35.33 7.72
CA LYS A 140 -12.77 -34.59 6.71
C LYS A 140 -13.57 -33.41 6.16
N MET A 141 -14.83 -33.62 5.79
CA MET A 141 -15.72 -32.57 5.30
C MET A 141 -15.94 -31.48 6.35
N MET A 142 -16.17 -31.85 7.60
CA MET A 142 -16.33 -30.90 8.72
C MET A 142 -15.07 -30.06 8.96
N MET A 143 -13.88 -30.66 8.83
CA MET A 143 -12.62 -29.93 8.95
C MET A 143 -12.39 -28.98 7.78
N GLU A 144 -12.65 -29.44 6.55
CA GLU A 144 -12.56 -28.60 5.33
C GLU A 144 -13.54 -27.43 5.40
N GLU A 145 -14.79 -27.67 5.82
CA GLU A 145 -15.80 -26.63 6.02
C GLU A 145 -15.35 -25.60 7.07
N LYS A 146 -14.81 -26.06 8.20
CA LYS A 146 -14.29 -25.18 9.26
C LYS A 146 -13.12 -24.30 8.79
N ILE A 147 -12.24 -24.84 7.95
CA ILE A 147 -11.14 -24.07 7.34
C ILE A 147 -11.71 -23.01 6.38
N LEU A 148 -12.66 -23.38 5.52
CA LEU A 148 -13.29 -22.45 4.59
C LEU A 148 -14.06 -21.34 5.32
N LEU A 149 -14.75 -21.66 6.41
CA LEU A 149 -15.46 -20.70 7.23
C LEU A 149 -14.50 -19.69 7.86
N ARG A 150 -13.40 -20.15 8.47
CA ARG A 150 -12.37 -19.26 9.02
C ARG A 150 -11.78 -18.33 7.96
N ARG A 151 -11.50 -18.87 6.76
CA ARG A 151 -10.99 -18.06 5.64
C ARG A 151 -11.99 -16.99 5.21
N ARG A 152 -13.28 -17.34 5.12
CA ARG A 152 -14.34 -16.39 4.80
C ARG A 152 -14.48 -15.29 5.84
N GLU A 153 -14.42 -15.63 7.12
CA GLU A 153 -14.46 -14.66 8.22
C GLU A 153 -13.25 -13.71 8.19
N GLU A 154 -12.06 -14.22 7.88
CA GLU A 154 -10.85 -13.42 7.72
C GLU A 154 -10.95 -12.48 6.51
N ASP A 155 -11.41 -12.97 5.36
CA ASP A 155 -11.65 -12.16 4.16
C ASP A 155 -12.69 -11.05 4.43
N GLU A 156 -13.77 -11.37 5.14
CA GLU A 156 -14.76 -10.37 5.56
C GLU A 156 -14.16 -9.32 6.50
N ARG A 157 -13.34 -9.73 7.46
CA ARG A 157 -12.66 -8.81 8.38
C ARG A 157 -11.74 -7.87 7.62
N GLN A 158 -10.91 -8.40 6.71
CA GLN A 158 -10.04 -7.59 5.86
C GLN A 158 -10.84 -6.63 4.98
N ARG A 159 -11.98 -7.06 4.43
CA ARG A 159 -12.85 -6.20 3.63
C ARG A 159 -13.42 -5.05 4.47
N ARG A 160 -13.86 -5.32 5.71
CA ARG A 160 -14.36 -4.29 6.64
C ARG A 160 -13.26 -3.31 7.04
N GLU A 161 -12.04 -3.77 7.26
CA GLU A 161 -10.90 -2.89 7.58
C GLU A 161 -10.54 -1.99 6.40
N LYS A 162 -10.42 -2.55 5.19
CA LYS A 162 -10.20 -1.76 3.96
C LYS A 162 -11.32 -0.74 3.73
N GLU A 163 -12.57 -1.10 4.02
CA GLU A 163 -13.67 -0.16 3.90
C GLU A 163 -13.57 0.99 4.92
N LYS A 164 -13.19 0.70 6.17
CA LYS A 164 -12.94 1.73 7.19
C LYS A 164 -11.79 2.65 6.78
N GLU A 165 -10.67 2.09 6.35
CA GLU A 165 -9.51 2.86 5.88
C GLU A 165 -9.89 3.81 4.74
N ARG A 166 -10.65 3.30 3.74
CA ARG A 166 -11.16 4.13 2.64
C ARG A 166 -12.08 5.25 3.14
N ARG A 167 -12.93 4.99 4.14
CA ARG A 167 -13.80 6.02 4.72
C ARG A 167 -12.99 7.10 5.43
N GLU A 168 -11.98 6.72 6.21
CA GLU A 168 -11.08 7.65 6.89
C GLU A 168 -10.27 8.50 5.90
N GLU A 169 -9.77 7.90 4.82
CA GLU A 169 -9.08 8.61 3.75
C GLU A 169 -10.00 9.61 3.04
N ASP A 170 -11.22 9.20 2.71
CA ASP A 170 -12.23 10.07 2.10
C ASP A 170 -12.60 11.24 3.02
N GLU A 171 -12.72 11.01 4.33
CA GLU A 171 -12.95 12.07 5.31
C GLU A 171 -11.78 13.06 5.37
N ARG A 172 -10.54 12.57 5.46
CA ARG A 172 -9.34 13.39 5.43
C ARG A 172 -9.26 14.21 4.14
N ARG A 173 -9.59 13.62 2.99
CA ARG A 173 -9.62 14.30 1.70
C ARG A 173 -10.71 15.37 1.64
N LYS A 174 -11.89 15.10 2.20
CA LYS A 174 -12.99 16.08 2.31
C LYS A 174 -12.57 17.25 3.19
N GLU A 175 -11.90 17.00 4.31
CA GLU A 175 -11.39 18.05 5.19
C GLU A 175 -10.31 18.91 4.53
N ALA A 176 -9.33 18.28 3.87
CA ALA A 176 -8.32 18.99 3.09
C ALA A 176 -8.97 19.85 1.99
N THR A 177 -9.95 19.32 1.27
CA THR A 177 -10.69 20.06 0.23
C THR A 177 -11.45 21.24 0.82
N LYS A 178 -12.12 21.06 1.98
CA LYS A 178 -12.78 22.14 2.70
C LYS A 178 -11.78 23.22 3.10
N SER A 179 -10.60 22.84 3.59
CA SER A 179 -9.54 23.76 3.98
C SER A 179 -9.03 24.57 2.79
N ILE A 180 -8.67 23.91 1.69
CA ILE A 180 -8.24 24.55 0.43
C ILE A 180 -9.31 25.52 -0.08
N ARG A 181 -10.59 25.12 -0.06
CA ARG A 181 -11.70 25.99 -0.47
C ARG A 181 -11.78 27.27 0.38
N ARG A 182 -11.60 27.17 1.70
CA ARG A 182 -11.60 28.35 2.59
C ARG A 182 -10.43 29.28 2.28
N PHE A 183 -9.24 28.75 2.06
CA PHE A 183 -8.07 29.55 1.69
C PHE A 183 -8.26 30.24 0.34
N SER A 184 -8.70 29.49 -0.67
CA SER A 184 -8.98 30.02 -2.00
C SER A 184 -10.03 31.14 -1.97
N GLN A 185 -11.12 30.99 -1.20
CA GLN A 185 -12.12 32.05 -1.03
C GLN A 185 -11.54 33.29 -0.35
N ARG A 186 -10.72 33.14 0.69
CA ARG A 186 -10.07 34.26 1.37
C ARG A 186 -9.13 35.01 0.41
N ASP A 187 -8.37 34.28 -0.39
CA ASP A 187 -7.43 34.87 -1.33
C ASP A 187 -8.14 35.56 -2.48
N LEU A 188 -9.23 34.97 -2.99
CA LEU A 188 -10.11 35.60 -3.98
C LEU A 188 -10.65 36.93 -3.44
N HIS A 189 -11.19 36.94 -2.22
CA HIS A 189 -11.71 38.16 -1.60
C HIS A 189 -10.63 39.25 -1.45
N LYS A 190 -9.42 38.87 -1.01
CA LYS A 190 -8.29 39.82 -0.93
C LYS A 190 -7.91 40.39 -2.30
N LEU A 191 -7.97 39.58 -3.35
CA LEU A 191 -7.69 40.03 -4.71
C LEU A 191 -8.77 40.98 -5.21
N GLU A 192 -10.05 40.67 -4.99
CA GLU A 192 -11.18 41.55 -5.32
C GLU A 192 -11.05 42.93 -4.65
N VAL A 193 -10.75 42.95 -3.35
CA VAL A 193 -10.51 44.20 -2.61
C VAL A 193 -9.36 45.01 -3.21
N LYS A 194 -8.22 44.36 -3.50
CA LYS A 194 -7.06 45.04 -4.14
C LYS A 194 -7.38 45.56 -5.54
N VAL A 195 -8.17 44.83 -6.32
CA VAL A 195 -8.60 45.25 -7.65
C VAL A 195 -9.50 46.47 -7.54
N HIS A 196 -10.48 46.46 -6.63
CA HIS A 196 -11.35 47.61 -6.41
C HIS A 196 -10.56 48.84 -5.92
N GLU A 197 -9.64 48.67 -4.97
CA GLU A 197 -8.77 49.76 -4.49
C GLU A 197 -7.93 50.36 -5.64
N LYS A 198 -7.34 49.52 -6.49
CA LYS A 198 -6.60 49.99 -7.68
C LYS A 198 -7.49 50.76 -8.65
N GLN A 199 -8.70 50.27 -8.91
CA GLN A 199 -9.66 50.96 -9.78
C GLN A 199 -10.08 52.32 -9.21
N GLN A 200 -10.27 52.44 -7.89
CA GLN A 200 -10.58 53.72 -7.25
C GLN A 200 -9.41 54.70 -7.37
N LYS A 201 -8.18 54.24 -7.06
CA LYS A 201 -6.95 55.04 -7.24
C LYS A 201 -6.78 55.52 -8.69
N GLU A 202 -7.03 54.64 -9.66
CA GLU A 202 -6.95 54.99 -11.08
C GLU A 202 -8.03 56.02 -11.47
N LYS A 203 -9.25 55.91 -10.94
CA LYS A 203 -10.31 56.92 -11.16
C LYS A 203 -9.95 58.27 -10.54
N GLU A 204 -9.42 58.27 -9.32
CA GLU A 204 -8.95 59.48 -8.64
C GLU A 204 -7.80 60.14 -9.41
N GLU A 205 -6.83 59.35 -9.90
CA GLU A 205 -5.73 59.84 -10.72
C GLU A 205 -6.23 60.40 -12.06
N LYS A 206 -7.13 59.69 -12.74
CA LYS A 206 -7.79 60.19 -13.96
C LYS A 206 -8.51 61.49 -13.71
N GLU A 207 -9.22 61.63 -12.59
CA GLU A 207 -9.91 62.87 -12.22
C GLU A 207 -8.93 63.99 -11.90
N ARG A 208 -7.86 63.71 -11.14
CA ARG A 208 -6.76 64.67 -10.88
C ARG A 208 -6.14 65.15 -12.20
N ASN A 209 -5.85 64.23 -13.12
CA ASN A 209 -5.29 64.54 -14.42
C ASN A 209 -6.28 65.34 -15.28
N ARG A 210 -7.59 65.03 -15.23
CA ARG A 210 -8.63 65.84 -15.87
C ARG A 210 -8.66 67.28 -15.35
N ARG A 211 -8.55 67.48 -14.03
CA ARG A 211 -8.52 68.81 -13.41
C ARG A 211 -7.28 69.60 -13.84
N ILE A 212 -6.11 68.97 -13.84
CA ILE A 212 -4.86 69.58 -14.32
C ILE A 212 -4.99 69.96 -15.79
N ALA A 213 -5.48 69.04 -16.63
CA ALA A 213 -5.70 69.29 -18.05
C ALA A 213 -6.71 70.42 -18.30
N ALA A 214 -7.79 70.50 -17.52
CA ALA A 214 -8.77 71.58 -17.62
C ALA A 214 -8.15 72.93 -17.26
N SER A 215 -7.39 73.01 -16.15
CA SER A 215 -6.70 74.24 -15.75
C SER A 215 -5.65 74.68 -16.77
N LEU A 216 -4.91 73.74 -17.36
CA LEU A 216 -3.99 74.04 -18.46
C LEU A 216 -4.73 74.55 -19.70
N ARG A 217 -5.84 73.92 -20.09
CA ARG A 217 -6.68 74.39 -21.20
C ARG A 217 -7.21 75.79 -20.95
N GLU A 218 -7.68 76.11 -19.75
CA GLU A 218 -8.12 77.45 -19.38
C GLU A 218 -6.99 78.48 -19.51
N LYS A 219 -5.80 78.19 -18.95
CA LYS A 219 -4.63 79.07 -19.05
C LYS A 219 -4.12 79.25 -20.48
N VAL A 220 -4.26 78.24 -21.34
CA VAL A 220 -3.90 78.32 -22.77
C VAL A 220 -4.99 79.00 -23.58
N ASN A 221 -6.26 78.88 -23.18
CA ASN A 221 -7.41 79.52 -23.81
C ASN A 221 -7.52 81.00 -23.40
N ILE A 222 -6.41 81.73 -23.49
CA ILE A 222 -6.41 83.19 -23.50
C ILE A 222 -7.07 83.59 -24.82
N ARG A 223 -8.32 84.08 -24.73
CA ARG A 223 -9.00 84.69 -25.87
C ARG A 223 -8.31 86.02 -26.17
N VAL A 224 -7.20 85.96 -26.91
CA VAL A 224 -6.49 87.15 -27.38
C VAL A 224 -7.40 87.85 -28.38
N ASN A 225 -8.05 88.93 -27.94
CA ASN A 225 -8.80 89.81 -28.81
C ASN A 225 -7.77 90.55 -29.68
N LYS A 226 -7.56 90.05 -30.90
CA LYS A 226 -6.66 90.67 -31.87
C LYS A 226 -7.34 91.93 -32.35
N ASP A 227 -7.02 93.04 -31.70
CA ASP A 227 -7.41 94.36 -32.13
C ASP A 227 -6.67 94.70 -33.44
N PRO A 228 -7.36 94.73 -34.60
CA PRO A 228 -6.71 95.03 -35.88
C PRO A 228 -6.23 96.48 -35.96
N SER A 229 -6.86 97.39 -35.21
CA SER A 229 -6.52 98.81 -35.20
C SER A 229 -5.19 99.08 -34.48
N ARG A 230 -4.76 98.18 -33.59
CA ARG A 230 -3.45 98.27 -32.92
C ARG A 230 -2.28 98.33 -33.90
N LEU A 231 -2.42 97.70 -35.07
CA LEU A 231 -1.38 97.71 -36.11
C LEU A 231 -1.28 99.05 -36.84
N THR A 232 -2.38 99.82 -36.90
CA THR A 232 -2.46 101.07 -37.66
C THR A 232 -2.40 102.32 -36.77
N THR A 233 -2.58 102.18 -35.46
CA THR A 233 -2.49 103.31 -34.52
C THR A 233 -1.06 103.53 -34.02
N PRO A 234 -0.55 104.79 -33.99
CA PRO A 234 0.74 105.11 -33.40
C PRO A 234 0.77 104.77 -31.91
N THR A 235 1.88 104.22 -31.42
CA THR A 235 2.05 103.93 -29.98
C THR A 235 2.03 105.21 -29.14
N LYS A 236 1.64 105.15 -27.86
CA LYS A 236 1.60 106.33 -26.97
C LYS A 236 2.92 107.11 -26.94
N GLY A 237 4.06 106.41 -26.93
CA GLY A 237 5.38 107.07 -26.99
C GLY A 237 5.66 107.72 -28.35
N TRP A 238 5.08 107.22 -29.44
CA TRP A 238 5.11 107.87 -30.75
C TRP A 238 4.21 109.10 -30.80
N GLN A 239 3.00 109.01 -30.22
CA GLN A 239 2.11 110.16 -30.07
C GLN A 239 2.76 111.27 -29.25
N GLU A 240 3.47 110.93 -28.17
CA GLU A 240 4.17 111.92 -27.34
C GLU A 240 5.35 112.56 -28.06
N ARG A 241 6.08 111.79 -28.86
CA ARG A 241 7.12 112.34 -29.74
C ARG A 241 6.53 113.29 -30.79
N LEU A 242 5.42 112.94 -31.41
CA LEU A 242 4.75 113.79 -32.41
C LEU A 242 4.25 115.12 -31.82
N LYS A 243 3.82 115.15 -30.55
CA LYS A 243 3.42 116.40 -29.86
C LYS A 243 4.55 117.43 -29.75
N HIS A 244 5.80 116.99 -29.69
CA HIS A 244 6.98 117.85 -29.55
C HIS A 244 7.69 118.13 -30.88
N VAL A 245 7.25 117.55 -32.00
CA VAL A 245 7.73 117.91 -33.34
C VAL A 245 6.94 119.12 -33.83
N GLY A 246 7.17 120.25 -33.17
CA GLY A 246 6.68 121.57 -33.56
C GLY A 246 7.86 122.52 -33.67
N SER A 247 8.35 122.70 -34.89
CA SER A 247 9.18 123.84 -35.35
C SER A 247 10.42 124.23 -34.53
N SER A 248 11.50 123.47 -34.64
CA SER A 248 12.84 124.08 -34.73
C SER A 248 13.87 123.11 -35.33
N GLN A 249 14.26 123.44 -36.56
CA GLN A 249 15.45 123.09 -37.33
C GLN A 249 16.53 122.20 -36.63
N SER A 250 16.42 120.89 -36.81
CA SER A 250 17.54 119.93 -36.84
C SER A 250 16.98 118.59 -37.32
N GLY A 251 17.23 118.25 -38.58
CA GLY A 251 16.84 116.96 -39.13
C GLY A 251 17.51 115.82 -38.36
N PRO A 252 16.94 114.61 -38.32
CA PRO A 252 17.57 113.48 -37.63
C PRO A 252 18.95 113.25 -38.24
N SER A 253 19.99 113.40 -37.41
CA SER A 253 21.33 112.95 -37.76
C SER A 253 21.25 111.48 -38.18
N SER A 254 21.53 111.19 -39.46
CA SER A 254 21.71 109.84 -40.00
C SER A 254 22.98 109.18 -39.47
N HIS A 255 23.26 109.31 -38.18
CA HIS A 255 24.32 108.56 -37.54
C HIS A 255 23.79 107.18 -37.15
N MET A 256 23.95 106.23 -38.07
CA MET A 256 23.69 104.83 -37.77
C MET A 256 24.73 104.35 -36.76
N PHE A 257 24.29 104.08 -35.53
CA PHE A 257 25.11 103.35 -34.57
C PHE A 257 25.29 101.92 -35.07
N HIS A 258 26.50 101.57 -35.51
CA HIS A 258 26.84 100.19 -35.79
C HIS A 258 26.64 99.36 -34.52
N ARG A 259 25.89 98.25 -34.62
CA ARG A 259 25.75 97.31 -33.51
C ARG A 259 27.13 96.76 -33.17
N ALA A 260 27.49 96.79 -31.88
CA ALA A 260 28.71 96.15 -31.41
C ALA A 260 28.68 94.66 -31.83
N VAL A 261 29.69 94.24 -32.59
CA VAL A 261 29.88 92.84 -32.95
C VAL A 261 30.27 92.13 -31.64
N PRO A 262 29.46 91.16 -31.17
CA PRO A 262 29.82 90.41 -29.96
C PRO A 262 31.19 89.76 -30.13
N THR A 263 31.98 89.66 -29.07
CA THR A 263 33.37 89.15 -29.11
C THR A 263 33.50 87.77 -29.75
N TRP A 264 32.47 86.93 -29.64
CA TRP A 264 32.41 85.60 -30.29
C TRP A 264 32.22 85.64 -31.81
N ARG A 265 32.10 86.82 -32.42
CA ARG A 265 32.04 87.04 -33.88
C ARG A 265 33.21 87.89 -34.42
N GLN A 266 34.24 88.20 -33.61
CA GLN A 266 35.42 88.90 -34.10
C GLN A 266 36.29 87.94 -34.93
N GLY A 267 36.50 88.23 -36.22
CA GLY A 267 37.46 87.51 -37.08
C GLY A 267 36.88 86.56 -38.15
N LEU A 268 35.57 86.65 -38.44
CA LEU A 268 34.95 86.13 -39.66
C LEU A 268 34.76 87.29 -40.66
#